data_AF-A0A6B1BB54-F1
#
_entry.id   AF-A0A6B1BB54-F1
#
_cell.length_a   1.000
_cell.length_b   1.000
_cell.length_c   1.000
_cell.angle_alpha   90.00
_cell.angle_beta   90.00
_cell.angle_gamma   90.00
#
_symmetry.space_group_name_H-M   'P 1'
#
loop_
_entity.id
_entity.type
_entity.pdbx_description
1 polymer ?
#
loop_
_entity_poly.entity_id
_entity_poly.type
_entity_poly.pdbx_seq_one_letter_code
_entity_poly.pdbx_strand_id
1 'polypeptide(L)'
;MRIEYNGYSRPVVKVLSPPLEGIPGRELPHTFKDGDLCLHLHEEWGPQDLITTTIIPWASEWLLHYEIWRATGGTWCGGGHEPELEAPMERADVLKNYAAFEAMRAELEANHLGKFAVLRDGQLVGTYMSIREARAAGNAHCGVGNFTTQEVRSEPIELGTTAAALA
;
A
#
# COMPACT_ATOMS: atom_id res chain seq x y z
N MET A 1 19.41 -4.38 14.04
CA MET A 1 17.99 -4.48 13.65
C MET A 1 17.42 -5.83 14.10
N ARG A 2 16.13 -5.91 14.40
CA ARG A 2 15.39 -7.14 14.72
C ARG A 2 14.12 -7.21 13.88
N ILE A 3 13.85 -8.38 13.32
CA ILE A 3 12.63 -8.69 12.58
C ILE A 3 11.92 -9.82 13.32
N GLU A 4 10.68 -9.58 13.71
CA GLU A 4 9.80 -10.58 14.34
C GLU A 4 8.64 -10.87 13.40
N TYR A 5 8.45 -12.14 13.05
CA TYR A 5 7.37 -12.58 12.16
C TYR A 5 6.75 -13.87 12.70
N ASN A 6 5.42 -13.92 12.71
CA ASN A 6 4.63 -15.01 13.30
C ASN A 6 3.78 -15.79 12.29
N GLY A 7 3.83 -15.44 10.99
CA GLY A 7 3.03 -16.11 9.95
C GLY A 7 1.61 -15.55 9.73
N TYR A 8 1.10 -14.69 10.61
CA TYR A 8 -0.30 -14.23 10.57
C TYR A 8 -0.44 -12.72 10.41
N SER A 9 0.55 -11.96 10.88
CA SER A 9 0.54 -10.50 10.89
C SER A 9 1.76 -9.94 10.19
N ARG A 10 1.71 -8.65 9.83
CA ARG A 10 2.87 -7.94 9.27
C ARG A 10 4.10 -8.15 10.16
N PRO A 11 5.30 -8.28 9.59
CA PRO A 11 6.52 -8.35 10.36
C PRO A 11 6.74 -7.08 11.18
N VAL A 12 7.15 -7.24 12.43
CA VAL A 12 7.55 -6.14 13.30
C VAL A 12 9.06 -5.92 13.12
N VAL A 13 9.45 -4.73 12.69
CA VAL A 13 10.85 -4.41 12.38
C VAL A 13 11.31 -3.25 13.26
N LYS A 14 12.35 -3.48 14.06
CA LYS A 14 12.93 -2.47 14.98
C LYS A 14 14.44 -2.35 14.79
N VAL A 15 14.94 -1.11 14.86
CA VAL A 15 16.38 -0.84 14.91
C VAL A 15 16.82 -0.85 16.37
N LEU A 16 17.77 -1.74 16.70
CA LEU A 16 18.23 -1.94 18.09
C LEU A 16 19.47 -1.12 18.44
N SER A 17 20.40 -0.98 17.49
CA SER A 17 21.68 -0.32 17.71
C SER A 17 22.28 0.14 16.37
N PRO A 18 22.80 1.38 16.29
CA PRO A 18 22.52 2.45 17.25
C PRO A 18 20.99 2.74 17.30
N PRO A 19 20.45 3.26 18.41
CA PRO A 19 19.05 3.66 18.45
C PRO A 19 18.78 4.75 17.40
N LEU A 20 17.59 4.73 16.81
CA LEU A 20 17.17 5.81 15.90
C LEU A 20 17.02 7.09 16.71
N GLU A 21 17.55 8.18 16.16
CA GLU A 21 17.42 9.50 16.79
C GLU A 21 16.68 10.43 15.83
N GLY A 22 15.70 11.14 16.37
CA GLY A 22 14.96 12.15 15.63
C GLY A 22 15.76 13.45 15.48
N ILE A 23 15.22 14.35 14.67
CA ILE A 23 15.66 15.75 14.59
C ILE A 23 14.71 16.56 15.49
N PRO A 24 15.21 17.49 16.34
CA PRO A 24 14.34 18.29 17.20
C PRO A 24 13.20 18.96 16.42
N GLY A 25 11.96 18.77 16.90
CA GLY A 25 10.76 19.30 16.25
C GLY A 25 10.28 18.51 15.03
N ARG A 26 10.86 17.34 14.74
CA ARG A 26 10.42 16.45 13.66
C ARG A 26 10.22 15.02 14.16
N GLU A 27 9.15 14.39 13.68
CA GLU A 27 8.93 12.97 13.91
C GLU A 27 9.84 12.12 13.01
N LEU A 28 10.10 10.87 13.43
CA LEU A 28 10.80 9.92 12.57
C LEU A 28 9.90 9.57 11.37
N PRO A 29 10.41 9.66 10.14
CA PRO A 29 9.65 9.33 8.95
C PRO A 29 9.30 7.84 8.92
N HIS A 30 8.08 7.50 8.50
CA HIS A 30 7.63 6.12 8.30
C HIS A 30 7.93 5.19 9.49
N THR A 31 7.59 5.63 10.70
CA THR A 31 7.57 4.80 11.90
C THR A 31 6.17 4.77 12.51
N PHE A 32 5.77 3.62 13.06
CA PHE A 32 4.57 3.53 13.88
C PHE A 32 4.84 4.12 15.28
N LYS A 33 3.77 4.36 16.05
CA LYS A 33 3.85 4.94 17.42
C LYS A 33 4.80 4.21 18.36
N ASP A 34 4.97 2.89 18.17
CA ASP A 34 5.81 2.03 19.01
C ASP A 34 7.28 1.95 18.53
N GLY A 35 7.65 2.75 17.53
CA GLY A 35 8.99 2.81 16.94
C GLY A 35 9.27 1.72 15.89
N ASP A 36 8.27 0.93 15.51
CA ASP A 36 8.37 -0.03 14.41
C ASP A 36 8.54 0.72 13.09
N LEU A 37 9.36 0.18 12.19
CA LEU A 37 9.45 0.70 10.82
C LEU A 37 8.16 0.39 10.04
N CYS A 38 7.66 1.39 9.32
CA CYS A 38 6.61 1.25 8.31
C CYS A 38 7.28 1.08 6.95
N LEU A 39 7.36 -0.17 6.47
CA LEU A 39 8.14 -0.53 5.28
C LEU A 39 7.29 -0.72 4.02
N HIS A 40 5.98 -0.89 4.17
CA HIS A 40 5.07 -1.22 3.08
C HIS A 40 3.64 -0.84 3.46
N LEU A 41 2.78 -0.70 2.46
CA LEU A 41 1.34 -0.56 2.64
C LEU A 41 0.70 -1.93 2.88
N HIS A 42 -0.51 -1.95 3.44
CA HIS A 42 -1.21 -3.21 3.76
C HIS A 42 -1.31 -4.16 2.56
N GLU A 43 -1.50 -3.61 1.35
CA GLU A 43 -1.71 -4.38 0.12
C GLU A 43 -0.40 -4.86 -0.54
N GLU A 44 0.76 -4.30 -0.15
CA GLU A 44 2.05 -4.58 -0.80
C GLU A 44 2.76 -5.82 -0.27
N TRP A 45 2.27 -6.40 0.82
CA TRP A 45 2.89 -7.56 1.46
C TRP A 45 1.81 -8.47 2.05
N GLY A 46 1.90 -9.75 1.73
CA GLY A 46 1.08 -10.80 2.30
C GLY A 46 1.91 -11.87 3.05
N PRO A 47 1.27 -12.73 3.85
CA PRO A 47 1.96 -13.77 4.63
C PRO A 47 2.81 -14.77 3.82
N GLN A 48 2.53 -14.89 2.51
CA GLN A 48 3.24 -15.77 1.60
C GLN A 48 4.51 -15.14 1.02
N ASP A 49 4.70 -13.83 1.17
CA ASP A 49 5.86 -13.14 0.66
C ASP A 49 7.08 -13.42 1.53
N LEU A 50 8.22 -13.70 0.88
CA LEU A 50 9.45 -13.98 1.60
C LEU A 50 10.01 -12.71 2.22
N ILE A 51 10.27 -12.77 3.53
CA ILE A 51 10.96 -11.72 4.30
C ILE A 51 12.26 -11.31 3.61
N THR A 52 12.97 -12.26 3.00
CA THR A 52 14.26 -12.04 2.32
C THR A 52 14.16 -11.22 1.04
N THR A 53 13.03 -11.25 0.35
CA THR A 53 12.84 -10.51 -0.92
C THR A 53 11.99 -9.26 -0.77
N THR A 54 11.41 -9.03 0.42
CA THR A 54 10.52 -7.89 0.70
C THR A 54 11.02 -7.07 1.89
N ILE A 55 10.84 -7.57 3.10
CA ILE A 55 11.12 -6.84 4.35
C ILE A 55 12.60 -6.49 4.52
N ILE A 56 13.52 -7.42 4.24
CA ILE A 56 14.96 -7.16 4.36
C ILE A 56 15.40 -6.05 3.39
N PRO A 57 15.09 -6.12 2.07
CA PRO A 57 15.46 -5.04 1.16
C PRO A 57 14.77 -3.71 1.50
N TRP A 58 13.48 -3.70 1.86
CA TRP A 58 12.79 -2.46 2.24
C TRP A 58 13.35 -1.84 3.53
N ALA A 59 13.70 -2.65 4.52
CA ALA A 59 14.35 -2.14 5.74
C ALA A 59 15.73 -1.54 5.44
N SER A 60 16.47 -2.12 4.52
CA SER A 60 17.78 -1.61 4.09
C SER A 60 17.63 -0.27 3.35
N GLU A 61 16.65 -0.17 2.46
CA GLU A 61 16.31 1.08 1.77
C GLU A 61 15.86 2.16 2.76
N TRP A 62 14.98 1.82 3.71
CA TRP A 62 14.55 2.75 4.76
C TRP A 62 15.75 3.29 5.55
N LEU A 63 16.70 2.43 5.93
CA LEU A 63 17.89 2.85 6.68
C LEU A 63 18.78 3.81 5.88
N LEU A 64 18.96 3.55 4.58
CA LEU A 64 19.67 4.47 3.69
C LEU A 64 19.01 5.85 3.66
N HIS A 65 17.68 5.89 3.48
CA HIS A 65 16.94 7.15 3.45
C HIS A 65 16.92 7.86 4.81
N TYR A 66 16.91 7.12 5.91
CA TYR A 66 17.07 7.67 7.27
C TYR A 66 18.43 8.36 7.44
N GLU A 67 19.52 7.76 6.98
CA GLU A 67 20.85 8.39 7.04
C GLU A 67 20.90 9.67 6.22
N ILE A 68 20.31 9.67 5.01
CA ILE A 68 20.18 10.87 4.17
C ILE A 68 19.31 11.93 4.86
N TRP A 69 18.19 11.54 5.46
CA TRP A 69 17.31 12.44 6.19
C TRP A 69 18.01 13.11 7.37
N ARG A 70 18.81 12.35 8.14
CA ARG A 70 19.67 12.89 9.19
C ARG A 70 20.73 13.85 8.64
N ALA A 71 21.39 13.48 7.55
CA ALA A 71 22.47 14.27 6.94
C ALA A 71 21.98 15.58 6.31
N THR A 72 20.77 15.59 5.77
CA THR A 72 20.15 16.76 5.11
C THR A 72 19.37 17.67 6.07
N GLY A 73 19.26 17.29 7.34
CA GLY A 73 18.46 18.05 8.31
C GLY A 73 16.95 17.92 8.11
N GLY A 74 16.49 16.83 7.50
CA GLY A 74 15.08 16.45 7.49
C GLY A 74 14.44 16.30 6.11
N THR A 75 15.22 16.14 5.03
CA THR A 75 14.66 15.82 3.70
C THR A 75 14.54 14.30 3.57
N TRP A 76 13.32 13.79 3.50
CA TRP A 76 13.09 12.37 3.25
C TRP A 76 13.20 12.10 1.75
N CYS A 77 14.15 11.24 1.36
CA CYS A 77 14.35 10.83 -0.03
C CYS A 77 13.80 9.43 -0.31
N GLY A 78 13.18 8.81 0.69
CA GLY A 78 12.48 7.54 0.50
C GLY A 78 11.17 7.75 -0.23
N GLY A 79 10.79 6.74 -1.02
CA GLY A 79 9.41 6.63 -1.48
C GLY A 79 8.48 6.25 -0.32
N GLY A 80 7.29 5.77 -0.70
CA GLY A 80 6.23 5.44 0.25
C GLY A 80 5.21 6.55 0.35
N HIS A 81 3.96 6.18 0.65
CA HIS A 81 2.94 7.17 0.95
C HIS A 81 3.24 7.77 2.32
N GLU A 82 3.55 9.06 2.36
CA GLU A 82 3.24 9.84 3.55
C GLU A 82 1.73 9.68 3.80
N PRO A 83 1.27 9.47 5.04
CA PRO A 83 -0.15 9.53 5.33
C PRO A 83 -0.62 10.98 5.16
N GLU A 84 -0.76 11.40 3.92
CA GLU A 84 -1.54 12.57 3.58
C GLU A 84 -2.96 12.28 4.08
N LEU A 85 -3.41 13.10 5.02
CA LEU A 85 -4.80 13.25 5.41
C LEU A 85 -5.57 13.84 4.22
N GLU A 86 -5.60 13.15 3.08
CA GLU A 86 -6.44 13.52 1.96
C GLU A 86 -7.80 12.82 2.08
N ALA A 87 -8.84 13.60 1.78
CA ALA A 87 -10.20 13.14 1.89
C ALA A 87 -10.38 11.87 1.04
N PRO A 88 -10.94 10.79 1.62
CA PRO A 88 -11.25 9.61 0.84
C PRO A 88 -12.09 10.00 -0.38
N MET A 89 -11.80 9.40 -1.54
CA MET A 89 -12.64 9.58 -2.73
C MET A 89 -14.12 9.37 -2.37
N GLU A 90 -14.98 10.24 -2.89
CA GLU A 90 -16.41 10.23 -2.58
C GLU A 90 -17.01 8.83 -2.82
N ARG A 91 -17.88 8.38 -1.91
CA ARG A 91 -18.43 7.01 -1.95
C ARG A 91 -19.12 6.71 -3.28
N ALA A 92 -19.76 7.72 -3.87
CA ALA A 92 -20.39 7.60 -5.18
C ALA A 92 -19.37 7.26 -6.29
N ASP A 93 -18.18 7.86 -6.27
CA ASP A 93 -17.14 7.63 -7.26
C ASP A 93 -16.47 6.26 -7.08
N VAL A 94 -16.27 5.84 -5.83
CA VAL A 94 -15.82 4.47 -5.51
C VAL A 94 -16.79 3.43 -6.06
N LEU A 95 -18.09 3.62 -5.83
CA LEU A 95 -19.14 2.72 -6.32
C LEU A 95 -19.23 2.73 -7.85
N LYS A 96 -19.05 3.90 -8.48
CA LYS A 96 -19.02 4.04 -9.94
C LYS A 96 -17.87 3.23 -10.55
N ASN A 97 -16.67 3.34 -9.99
CA ASN A 97 -15.53 2.57 -10.45
C ASN A 97 -15.76 1.07 -10.23
N TYR A 98 -16.26 0.68 -9.06
CA TYR A 98 -16.57 -0.74 -8.80
C TYR A 98 -17.58 -1.30 -9.80
N ALA A 99 -18.68 -0.58 -10.08
CA ALA A 99 -19.66 -1.02 -11.08
C ALA A 99 -19.06 -1.18 -12.49
N ALA A 100 -18.13 -0.30 -12.88
CA ALA A 100 -17.41 -0.44 -14.14
C ALA A 100 -16.51 -1.69 -14.15
N PHE A 101 -15.77 -1.94 -13.07
CA PHE A 101 -14.96 -3.15 -12.93
C PHE A 101 -15.80 -4.42 -13.05
N GLU A 102 -16.95 -4.48 -12.38
CA GLU A 102 -17.89 -5.60 -12.46
C GLU A 102 -18.40 -5.81 -13.90
N ALA A 103 -18.72 -4.73 -14.61
CA ALA A 103 -19.16 -4.81 -16.00
C ALA A 103 -18.08 -5.35 -16.95
N MET A 104 -16.80 -5.11 -16.65
CA MET A 104 -15.64 -5.59 -17.43
C MET A 104 -15.09 -6.93 -16.93
N ARG A 105 -15.65 -7.49 -15.86
CA ARG A 105 -15.04 -8.61 -15.11
C ARG A 105 -14.71 -9.81 -15.99
N ALA A 106 -15.63 -10.25 -16.84
CA ALA A 106 -15.42 -11.42 -17.70
C ALA A 106 -14.22 -11.24 -18.65
N GLU A 107 -14.03 -10.03 -19.19
CA GLU A 107 -12.89 -9.71 -20.07
C GLU A 107 -11.58 -9.61 -19.27
N LEU A 108 -11.64 -8.97 -18.10
CA LEU A 108 -10.49 -8.84 -17.21
C LEU A 108 -10.01 -10.21 -16.72
N GLU A 109 -10.92 -11.09 -16.28
CA GLU A 109 -10.57 -12.45 -15.85
C GLU A 109 -9.94 -13.27 -16.98
N ALA A 110 -10.45 -13.14 -18.21
CA ALA A 110 -9.93 -13.88 -19.35
C ALA A 110 -8.49 -13.47 -19.74
N ASN A 111 -8.13 -12.20 -19.56
CA ASN A 111 -6.90 -11.63 -20.14
C ASN A 111 -5.89 -11.11 -19.11
N HIS A 112 -6.32 -10.86 -17.88
CA HIS A 112 -5.60 -10.09 -16.87
C HIS A 112 -5.70 -10.71 -15.48
N LEU A 113 -5.99 -12.01 -15.38
CA LEU A 113 -6.02 -12.73 -14.11
C LEU A 113 -4.72 -12.53 -13.30
N GLY A 114 -4.85 -12.22 -12.02
CA GLY A 114 -3.75 -11.93 -11.10
C GLY A 114 -3.12 -10.54 -11.26
N LYS A 115 -3.60 -9.72 -12.21
CA LYS A 115 -3.19 -8.31 -12.33
C LYS A 115 -4.09 -7.39 -11.50
N PHE A 116 -3.66 -6.15 -11.36
CA PHE A 116 -4.40 -5.09 -10.69
C PHE A 116 -4.95 -4.09 -11.70
N ALA A 117 -6.27 -3.95 -11.74
CA ALA A 117 -6.98 -2.97 -12.56
C ALA A 117 -7.09 -1.63 -11.84
N VAL A 118 -6.72 -0.54 -12.51
CA VAL A 118 -6.87 0.84 -12.01
C VAL A 118 -8.06 1.48 -12.70
N LEU A 119 -8.99 2.06 -11.93
CA LEU A 119 -10.18 2.72 -12.46
C LEU A 119 -10.33 4.15 -11.96
N ARG A 120 -10.79 5.02 -12.87
CA ARG A 120 -11.12 6.43 -12.62
C ARG A 120 -12.38 6.80 -13.40
N ASP A 121 -13.29 7.52 -12.75
CA ASP A 121 -14.53 8.02 -13.35
C ASP A 121 -15.36 6.95 -14.09
N GLY A 122 -15.29 5.68 -13.65
CA GLY A 122 -15.97 4.54 -14.27
C GLY A 122 -15.28 3.96 -15.51
N GLN A 123 -13.98 4.24 -15.70
CA GLN A 123 -13.21 3.74 -16.85
C GLN A 123 -11.93 3.03 -16.40
N LEU A 124 -11.53 1.99 -17.14
CA LEU A 124 -10.26 1.30 -16.95
C LEU A 124 -9.11 2.20 -17.43
N VAL A 125 -8.23 2.58 -16.50
CA VAL A 125 -7.00 3.33 -16.79
C VAL A 125 -5.90 2.39 -17.26
N GLY A 126 -5.82 1.19 -16.68
CA GLY A 126 -4.86 0.16 -17.06
C GLY A 126 -4.86 -1.04 -16.14
N THR A 127 -4.11 -2.07 -16.52
CA THR A 127 -3.86 -3.27 -15.70
C THR A 127 -2.38 -3.49 -15.49
N TYR A 128 -1.97 -3.79 -14.26
CA TYR A 128 -0.56 -3.82 -13.87
C TYR A 128 -0.23 -5.11 -13.12
N MET A 129 1.03 -5.54 -13.20
CA MET A 129 1.45 -6.84 -12.65
C MET A 129 1.53 -6.82 -11.12
N SER A 130 1.60 -5.64 -10.52
CA SER A 130 1.68 -5.47 -9.07
C SER A 130 0.84 -4.29 -8.59
N ILE A 131 0.39 -4.35 -7.34
CA ILE A 131 -0.32 -3.23 -6.70
C ILE A 131 0.52 -1.96 -6.65
N ARG A 132 1.85 -2.09 -6.50
CA ARG A 132 2.78 -0.96 -6.48
C ARG A 132 2.78 -0.23 -7.81
N GLU A 133 2.90 -0.98 -8.91
CA GLU A 133 2.86 -0.42 -10.25
C GLU A 133 1.50 0.20 -10.55
N ALA A 134 0.42 -0.48 -10.17
CA ALA A 134 -0.95 0.03 -10.30
C ALA A 134 -1.14 1.36 -9.58
N ARG A 135 -0.69 1.48 -8.33
CA ARG A 135 -0.80 2.72 -7.57
C ARG A 135 0.10 3.82 -8.09
N ALA A 136 1.34 3.51 -8.44
CA ALA A 136 2.25 4.48 -9.03
C ALA A 136 1.67 5.06 -10.33
N ALA A 137 1.15 4.19 -11.20
CA ALA A 137 0.47 4.61 -12.41
C ALA A 137 -0.84 5.36 -12.11
N GLY A 138 -1.66 4.88 -11.18
CA GLY A 138 -2.89 5.56 -10.78
C GLY A 138 -2.63 6.98 -10.27
N ASN A 139 -1.66 7.16 -9.38
CA ASN A 139 -1.25 8.47 -8.87
C ASN A 139 -0.78 9.38 -10.01
N ALA A 140 0.02 8.85 -10.94
CA ALA A 140 0.54 9.62 -12.08
C ALA A 140 -0.55 10.05 -13.08
N HIS A 141 -1.56 9.21 -13.32
CA HIS A 141 -2.61 9.47 -14.31
C HIS A 141 -3.82 10.21 -13.73
N CYS A 142 -4.14 9.99 -12.46
CA CYS A 142 -5.40 10.42 -11.85
C CYS A 142 -5.21 11.42 -10.69
N GLY A 143 -3.98 11.64 -10.23
CA GLY A 143 -3.70 12.30 -8.97
C GLY A 143 -3.79 11.33 -7.78
N VAL A 144 -3.13 11.70 -6.68
CA VAL A 144 -3.09 10.90 -5.45
C VAL A 144 -4.51 10.67 -4.92
N GLY A 145 -4.83 9.44 -4.55
CA GLY A 145 -6.12 9.08 -3.93
C GLY A 145 -7.37 9.12 -4.83
N ASN A 146 -7.23 9.54 -6.09
CA ASN A 146 -8.36 9.79 -7.00
C ASN A 146 -8.73 8.60 -7.89
N PHE A 147 -8.36 7.38 -7.55
CA PHE A 147 -8.67 6.18 -8.33
C PHE A 147 -8.96 5.00 -7.41
N THR A 148 -9.55 3.93 -7.95
CA THR A 148 -9.60 2.64 -7.25
C THR A 148 -8.66 1.64 -7.90
N THR A 149 -8.16 0.70 -7.10
CA THR A 149 -7.41 -0.47 -7.61
C THR A 149 -8.14 -1.73 -7.18
N GLN A 150 -8.32 -2.69 -8.09
CA GLN A 150 -8.93 -3.99 -7.81
C GLN A 150 -8.03 -5.08 -8.38
N GLU A 151 -7.77 -6.13 -7.61
CA GLU A 151 -7.14 -7.32 -8.15
C GLU A 151 -8.14 -8.12 -8.98
N VAL A 152 -7.72 -8.56 -10.16
CA VAL A 152 -8.50 -9.42 -11.04
C VAL A 152 -8.35 -10.86 -10.57
N ARG A 153 -9.37 -11.37 -9.88
CA ARG A 153 -9.44 -12.75 -9.38
C ARG A 153 -10.69 -13.44 -9.91
N SER A 154 -10.64 -14.76 -9.99
CA SER A 154 -11.75 -15.61 -10.46
C SER A 154 -12.87 -15.81 -9.43
N GLU A 155 -12.65 -15.45 -8.16
CA GLU A 155 -13.65 -15.55 -7.10
C GLU A 155 -14.13 -14.14 -6.71
N PRO A 156 -15.45 -13.90 -6.62
CA PRO A 156 -15.97 -12.71 -5.96
C PRO A 156 -15.47 -12.70 -4.52
N ILE A 157 -15.04 -11.53 -4.01
CA ILE A 157 -14.81 -11.37 -2.58
C ILE A 157 -16.17 -11.63 -1.89
N GLU A 158 -16.32 -12.76 -1.21
CA GLU A 158 -17.33 -12.89 -0.17
C GLU A 158 -16.94 -11.91 0.94
N LEU A 159 -17.47 -10.69 0.86
CA LEU A 159 -17.63 -9.86 2.03
C LEU A 159 -18.63 -10.63 2.90
N GLY A 160 -18.09 -11.42 3.84
CA GLY A 160 -18.87 -12.29 4.72
C GLY A 160 -20.16 -11.63 5.17
N THR A 161 -21.24 -12.39 5.17
CA THR A 161 -22.59 -11.98 5.51
C THR A 161 -22.66 -11.14 6.80
N THR A 162 -22.61 -9.81 6.66
CA THR A 162 -23.23 -8.87 7.61
C THR A 162 -24.42 -8.21 6.94
N ALA A 163 -25.39 -9.03 6.56
CA ALA A 163 -26.78 -8.63 6.42
C ALA A 163 -27.53 -9.09 7.68
N ALA A 164 -27.33 -8.38 8.79
CA ALA A 164 -28.20 -8.43 9.98
C ALA A 164 -27.83 -7.32 10.96
N ALA A 165 -28.25 -6.09 10.66
CA ALA A 165 -28.41 -5.04 11.67
C ALA A 165 -29.49 -4.04 11.23
N LEU A 166 -30.66 -4.56 10.82
CA LEU A 166 -31.94 -3.86 10.87
C LEU A 166 -33.04 -4.92 11.05
N ALA A 167 -33.39 -5.16 12.31
CA ALA A 167 -34.71 -5.59 12.75
C ALA A 167 -35.03 -4.79 14.02
#